data_AF-A0A524NKA8-F1
#
_entry.id   AF-A0A524NKA8-F1
#
_cell.length_a   1.000
_cell.length_b   1.000
_cell.length_c   1.000
_cell.angle_alpha   90.00
_cell.angle_beta   90.00
_cell.angle_gamma   90.00
#
_symmetry.space_group_name_H-M   'P 1'
#
loop_
_entity.id
_entity.type
_entity.pdbx_description
1 polymer ?
#
loop_
_entity_poly.entity_id
_entity_poly.type
_entity_poly.pdbx_seq_one_letter_code
_entity_poly.pdbx_strand_id
1 'polypeptide(L)'
;MAKHPTLVRLTIHAVPTGKTENRIIACNISEKLGQLSDPEDLSVMANGQTVVLREGDNLDVTMPILNAAGEAVAAAGITIRDEGNRTEKALIEEAEGIGRELTEEIQATKRVPW
;
A
#
# COMPACT_ATOMS: atom_id res chain seq x y z
N MET A 1 -5.80 -6.14 -10.29
CA MET A 1 -6.45 -5.20 -11.24
C MET A 1 -7.77 -5.73 -11.81
N ALA A 2 -7.91 -6.99 -12.23
CA ALA A 2 -9.19 -7.49 -12.76
C ALA A 2 -10.39 -7.32 -11.79
N LYS A 3 -10.17 -7.44 -10.47
CA LYS A 3 -11.17 -7.19 -9.42
C LYS A 3 -11.38 -5.70 -9.09
N HIS A 4 -10.37 -4.87 -9.35
CA HIS A 4 -10.31 -3.45 -9.00
C HIS A 4 -9.82 -2.67 -10.25
N PRO A 5 -10.71 -2.33 -11.20
CA PRO A 5 -10.33 -1.80 -12.52
C PRO A 5 -9.78 -0.36 -12.50
N THR A 6 -10.09 0.36 -11.43
CA THR A 6 -9.66 1.72 -11.09
C THR A 6 -8.30 1.76 -10.38
N LEU A 7 -7.80 0.62 -9.89
CA LEU A 7 -6.46 0.49 -9.32
C LEU A 7 -5.42 0.65 -10.43
N VAL A 8 -4.65 1.73 -10.37
CA VAL A 8 -3.58 2.03 -11.33
C VAL A 8 -2.25 1.45 -10.88
N ARG A 9 -1.97 1.56 -9.57
CA ARG A 9 -0.75 1.05 -8.97
C ARG A 9 -1.02 0.46 -7.60
N LEU A 10 -0.41 -0.70 -7.36
CA LEU A 10 -0.31 -1.30 -6.04
C LEU A 10 1.16 -1.52 -5.75
N THR A 11 1.65 -0.93 -4.66
CA THR A 11 3.03 -1.05 -4.22
C THR A 11 3.07 -1.54 -2.78
N ILE A 12 3.94 -2.50 -2.48
CA ILE A 12 4.18 -2.98 -1.12
C ILE A 12 5.62 -2.63 -0.74
N HIS A 13 5.74 -1.87 0.34
CA HIS A 13 6.97 -1.42 0.95
C HIS A 13 7.22 -2.21 2.22
N ALA A 14 8.36 -2.88 2.32
CA ALA A 14 8.72 -3.61 3.52
C ALA A 14 10.23 -3.72 3.68
N VAL A 15 10.67 -4.25 4.83
CA VAL A 15 12.07 -4.63 5.06
C VAL A 15 12.20 -6.13 4.74
N PRO A 16 12.86 -6.52 3.63
CA PRO A 16 13.05 -7.93 3.30
C PRO A 16 13.90 -8.64 4.36
N THR A 17 13.71 -9.95 4.49
CA THR A 17 14.52 -10.77 5.38
C THR A 17 16.02 -10.63 5.05
N GLY A 18 16.83 -10.27 6.05
CA GLY A 18 18.27 -10.06 5.90
C GLY A 18 18.68 -8.69 5.36
N LYS A 19 17.73 -7.75 5.23
CA LYS A 19 18.00 -6.34 4.92
C LYS A 19 17.65 -5.45 6.11
N THR A 20 18.16 -4.23 6.10
CA THR A 20 17.89 -3.19 7.12
C THR A 20 17.08 -2.03 6.57
N GLU A 21 16.97 -1.91 5.25
CA GLU A 21 16.32 -0.80 4.57
C GLU A 21 14.95 -1.22 4.04
N ASN A 22 13.96 -0.38 4.28
CA ASN A 22 12.63 -0.54 3.70
C ASN A 22 12.68 -0.20 2.20
N ARG A 23 12.06 -1.04 1.38
CA ARG A 23 12.04 -0.92 -0.08
C ARG A 23 10.79 -1.52 -0.68
N ILE A 24 10.56 -1.22 -1.95
CA ILE A 24 9.49 -1.82 -2.74
C ILE A 24 9.79 -3.30 -2.98
N ILE A 25 9.00 -4.19 -2.38
CA ILE A 25 9.12 -5.65 -2.53
C ILE A 25 8.12 -6.24 -3.53
N ALA A 26 7.02 -5.53 -3.78
CA ALA A 26 6.04 -5.89 -4.79
C ALA A 26 5.47 -4.62 -5.42
N CYS A 27 5.34 -4.61 -6.73
CA CYS A 27 4.68 -3.54 -7.47
C CYS A 27 4.18 -4.09 -8.80
N ASN A 28 3.03 -3.60 -9.26
CA ASN A 28 2.58 -3.89 -10.63
C ASN A 28 3.36 -3.11 -11.71
N ILE A 29 4.25 -2.18 -11.32
CA ILE A 29 5.19 -1.48 -12.18
C ILE A 29 6.59 -2.01 -11.91
N SER A 30 7.14 -2.76 -12.87
CA SER A 30 8.42 -3.50 -12.71
C SER A 30 9.61 -2.61 -12.37
N GLU A 31 9.63 -1.40 -12.92
CA GLU A 31 10.71 -0.42 -12.80
C GLU A 31 10.86 0.12 -11.37
N LYS A 32 9.80 0.02 -10.56
CA LYS A 32 9.78 0.44 -9.16
C LYS A 32 10.34 -0.60 -8.19
N LEU A 33 10.40 -1.87 -8.59
CA LEU A 33 10.84 -2.94 -7.69
C LEU A 33 12.26 -2.70 -7.16
N GLY A 34 12.43 -2.85 -5.85
CA GLY A 34 13.71 -2.73 -5.16
C GLY A 34 14.15 -1.31 -4.79
N GLN A 35 13.43 -0.27 -5.27
CA GLN A 35 13.67 1.12 -4.89
C GLN A 35 13.42 1.32 -3.38
N LEU A 36 14.19 2.22 -2.76
CA LEU A 36 14.01 2.57 -1.36
C LEU A 36 12.64 3.22 -1.15
N SER A 37 12.04 2.96 0.01
CA SER A 37 10.75 3.53 0.37
C SER A 37 10.87 5.01 0.69
N ASP A 38 9.83 5.75 0.36
CA ASP A 38 9.78 7.19 0.57
C ASP A 38 9.46 7.51 2.04
N PRO A 39 9.74 8.74 2.53
CA PRO A 39 9.51 9.11 3.93
C PRO A 39 8.07 8.89 4.41
N GLU A 40 7.08 9.03 3.53
CA GLU A 40 5.66 8.76 3.80
C GLU A 40 5.40 7.28 4.10
N ASP A 41 6.01 6.35 3.36
CA ASP A 41 5.87 4.92 3.58
C ASP A 41 6.51 4.52 4.93
N LEU A 42 7.67 5.11 5.23
CA LEU A 42 8.34 4.94 6.51
C LEU A 42 7.52 5.49 7.68
N SER A 43 6.86 6.64 7.47
CA SER A 43 5.95 7.25 8.44
C SER A 43 4.79 6.31 8.73
N VAL A 44 4.09 5.82 7.70
CA VAL A 44 2.96 4.87 7.81
C VAL A 44 3.37 3.62 8.59
N MET A 45 4.55 3.07 8.31
CA MET A 45 5.09 1.93 9.03
C MET A 45 5.38 2.22 10.51
N ALA A 46 5.83 3.43 10.83
CA ALA A 46 6.22 3.80 12.18
C ALA A 46 5.03 4.21 13.07
N ASN A 47 4.02 4.88 12.50
CA ASN A 47 2.90 5.47 13.25
C ASN A 47 1.56 4.77 13.01
N GLY A 48 1.45 3.91 12.00
CA GLY A 48 0.20 3.24 11.62
C GLY A 48 -0.87 4.19 11.05
N GLN A 49 -0.50 5.42 10.67
CA GLN A 49 -1.41 6.42 10.13
C GLN A 49 -1.43 6.35 8.61
N THR A 50 -2.63 6.25 8.04
CA THR A 50 -2.83 6.35 6.60
C THR A 50 -2.38 7.71 6.08
N VAL A 51 -1.64 7.71 4.98
CA VAL A 51 -1.23 8.90 4.25
C VAL A 51 -2.00 8.95 2.94
N VAL A 52 -2.53 10.13 2.59
CA VAL A 52 -3.25 10.35 1.34
C VAL A 52 -2.53 11.45 0.57
N LEU A 53 -2.15 11.16 -0.68
CA LEU A 53 -1.42 12.08 -1.55
C LEU A 53 -2.11 12.14 -2.93
N ARG A 54 -2.05 13.32 -3.56
CA ARG A 54 -2.41 13.47 -4.97
C ARG A 54 -1.20 13.16 -5.83
N GLU A 55 -1.37 12.27 -6.81
CA GLU A 55 -0.34 11.94 -7.78
C GLU A 55 -0.86 12.19 -9.20
N GLY A 56 -0.61 13.41 -9.69
CA GLY A 56 -1.22 13.89 -10.93
C GLY A 56 -2.74 13.84 -10.82
N ASP A 57 -3.38 13.13 -11.76
CA ASP A 57 -4.84 12.93 -11.79
C ASP A 57 -5.29 11.74 -10.92
N ASN A 58 -4.39 11.08 -10.18
CA ASN A 58 -4.73 9.93 -9.33
C ASN A 58 -4.67 10.32 -7.85
N LEU A 59 -5.27 9.46 -7.01
CA LEU A 59 -5.14 9.52 -5.56
C LEU A 59 -4.33 8.33 -5.09
N ASP A 60 -3.23 8.57 -4.38
CA ASP A 60 -2.43 7.52 -3.73
C ASP A 60 -2.76 7.49 -2.24
N VAL A 61 -3.13 6.31 -1.76
CA VAL A 61 -3.46 6.08 -0.35
C VAL A 61 -2.51 5.02 0.18
N THR A 62 -1.62 5.45 1.08
CA THR A 62 -0.62 4.58 1.70
C THR A 62 -1.09 4.16 3.09
N MET A 63 -1.20 2.85 3.31
CA MET A 63 -1.75 2.27 4.53
C MET A 63 -0.83 1.22 5.14
N PRO A 64 -0.86 1.03 6.47
CA PRO A 64 -0.12 -0.05 7.10
C PRO A 64 -0.81 -1.40 6.83
N ILE A 65 -0.02 -2.40 6.46
CA ILE A 65 -0.40 -3.81 6.44
C ILE A 65 -0.06 -4.40 7.80
N LEU A 66 -1.08 -4.88 8.51
CA LEU A 66 -0.93 -5.43 9.85
C LEU A 66 -0.82 -6.95 9.83
N ASN A 67 0.09 -7.50 10.62
CA ASN A 67 0.11 -8.94 10.91
C ASN A 67 -1.02 -9.33 11.89
N ALA A 68 -1.12 -10.62 12.21
CA ALA A 68 -2.14 -11.13 13.13
C ALA A 68 -1.97 -10.62 14.59
N ALA A 69 -0.80 -10.09 14.94
CA ALA A 69 -0.55 -9.45 16.23
C ALA A 69 -0.92 -7.96 16.25
N GLY A 70 -1.37 -7.39 15.11
CA GLY A 70 -1.69 -5.97 14.97
C GLY A 70 -0.47 -5.09 14.70
N GLU A 71 0.69 -5.67 14.38
CA GLU A 71 1.92 -4.93 14.10
C GLU A 71 2.02 -4.61 12.61
N ALA A 72 2.44 -3.39 12.27
CA ALA A 72 2.70 -3.00 10.89
C ALA A 72 3.94 -3.72 10.36
N VAL A 73 3.77 -4.57 9.34
CA VAL A 73 4.85 -5.37 8.73
C VAL A 73 5.23 -4.89 7.34
N ALA A 74 4.35 -4.13 6.69
CA ALA A 74 4.57 -3.47 5.41
C ALA A 74 3.66 -2.25 5.27
N ALA A 75 3.96 -1.36 4.32
CA ALA A 75 3.06 -0.32 3.86
C ALA A 75 2.58 -0.64 2.44
N ALA A 76 1.31 -0.39 2.16
CA ALA A 76 0.69 -0.57 0.85
C ALA A 76 0.34 0.80 0.27
N GLY A 77 1.00 1.20 -0.83
CA GLY A 77 0.60 2.33 -1.65
C GLY A 77 -0.45 1.87 -2.67
N ILE A 78 -1.65 2.43 -2.58
CA ILE A 78 -2.82 2.06 -3.37
C ILE A 78 -3.25 3.28 -4.17
N THR A 79 -2.87 3.29 -5.44
CA THR A 79 -3.13 4.41 -6.34
C THR A 79 -4.39 4.15 -7.15
N ILE A 80 -5.43 4.96 -6.92
CA ILE A 80 -6.73 4.88 -7.58
C ILE A 80 -6.85 5.99 -8.64
N ARG A 81 -7.36 5.62 -9.82
CA ARG A 81 -7.70 6.58 -10.86
C ARG A 81 -8.87 7.44 -10.41
N ASP A 82 -8.70 8.76 -10.45
CA ASP A 82 -9.80 9.69 -10.29
C ASP A 82 -10.38 10.04 -11.67
N GLU A 83 -11.61 9.61 -11.92
CA GLU A 83 -12.33 9.92 -13.16
C GLU A 83 -13.01 11.30 -13.12
N GLY A 84 -12.84 12.05 -12.03
CA GLY A 84 -13.37 13.41 -11.85
C GLY A 84 -14.87 13.47 -11.51
N ASN A 85 -15.54 12.32 -11.42
CA ASN A 85 -16.96 12.18 -11.10
C ASN A 85 -17.23 11.66 -9.67
N ARG A 86 -16.17 11.41 -8.89
CA ARG A 86 -16.25 10.91 -7.52
C ARG A 86 -15.64 11.91 -6.55
N THR A 87 -16.08 11.87 -5.29
CA THR A 87 -15.47 12.67 -4.23
C THR A 87 -14.17 12.01 -3.79
N GLU A 88 -13.21 12.81 -3.30
CA GLU A 88 -11.96 12.29 -2.74
C GLU A 88 -12.22 11.24 -1.66
N LYS A 89 -13.19 11.48 -0.77
CA LYS A 89 -13.64 10.51 0.23
C LYS A 89 -14.01 9.14 -0.38
N ALA A 90 -14.72 9.12 -1.50
CA ALA A 90 -15.13 7.87 -2.15
C ALA A 90 -13.97 7.12 -2.81
N LEU A 91 -12.88 7.81 -3.15
CA LEU A 91 -11.63 7.21 -3.65
C LEU A 91 -10.81 6.66 -2.48
N ILE A 92 -10.75 7.38 -1.36
CA ILE A 92 -10.11 6.92 -0.12
C ILE A 92 -10.79 5.64 0.38
N GLU A 93 -12.13 5.63 0.47
CA GLU A 93 -12.89 4.45 0.93
C GLU A 93 -12.65 3.21 0.05
N GLU A 94 -12.47 3.42 -1.26
CA GLU A 94 -12.12 2.32 -2.18
C GLU A 94 -10.70 1.80 -1.92
N ALA A 95 -9.72 2.70 -1.82
CA ALA A 95 -8.35 2.32 -1.55
C ALA A 95 -8.20 1.60 -0.20
N GLU A 96 -8.90 2.10 0.84
CA GLU A 96 -9.00 1.45 2.14
C GLU A 96 -9.66 0.06 2.07
N GLY A 97 -10.64 -0.11 1.19
CA GLY A 97 -11.22 -1.41 0.85
C GLY A 97 -10.16 -2.40 0.37
N ILE A 98 -9.36 -1.99 -0.61
CA ILE A 98 -8.29 -2.82 -1.18
C ILE A 98 -7.21 -3.12 -0.13
N GLY A 99 -6.80 -2.13 0.66
CA GLY A 99 -5.80 -2.30 1.73
C GLY A 99 -6.25 -3.25 2.82
N ARG A 100 -7.54 -3.25 3.15
CA ARG A 100 -8.14 -4.20 4.10
C ARG A 100 -8.13 -5.63 3.54
N GLU A 101 -8.54 -5.82 2.29
CA GLU A 101 -8.47 -7.14 1.62
C GLU A 101 -7.04 -7.71 1.68
N LEU A 102 -6.04 -6.88 1.36
CA LEU A 102 -4.63 -7.28 1.43
C LEU A 102 -4.19 -7.62 2.86
N THR A 103 -4.61 -6.83 3.84
CA THR A 103 -4.29 -7.07 5.25
C THR A 103 -4.89 -8.40 5.73
N GLU A 104 -6.14 -8.68 5.39
CA GLU A 104 -6.82 -9.93 5.74
C GLU A 104 -6.11 -11.15 5.12
N GLU A 105 -5.67 -11.06 3.86
CA GLU A 105 -4.90 -12.12 3.21
C GLU A 105 -3.55 -12.38 3.89
N ILE A 106 -2.84 -11.33 4.29
CA ILE A 106 -1.56 -11.44 5.01
C ILE A 106 -1.77 -12.04 6.40
N GLN A 107 -2.81 -11.62 7.13
CA GLN A 107 -3.16 -12.18 8.43
C GLN A 107 -3.50 -13.68 8.33
N ALA A 108 -4.20 -14.08 7.27
CA ALA A 108 -4.54 -15.49 7.04
C ALA A 108 -3.32 -16.37 6.75
N THR A 109 -2.25 -15.82 6.18
CA THR A 109 -1.05 -16.57 5.74
C THR A 109 -0.12 -16.99 6.89
N LYS A 110 -0.32 -16.46 8.12
CA LYS A 110 0.48 -16.73 9.34
C LYS A 110 1.99 -16.47 9.25
N ARG A 111 2.52 -16.11 8.08
CA ARG A 111 3.91 -15.74 7.83
C ARG A 111 3.96 -14.56 6.88
N VAL A 112 4.88 -13.66 7.18
CA VAL A 112 5.26 -12.55 6.32
C VAL A 112 6.23 -13.09 5.25
N PRO A 113 5.89 -13.09 3.95
CA PRO A 113 6.61 -13.86 2.94
C PRO A 113 7.87 -13.19 2.34
N TRP A 114 8.39 -12.09 2.93
CA TRP A 114 9.45 -11.28 2.32
C TRP A 114 10.74 -11.15 3.15
#